data_AF-A0A1I6WVI5-F1
#
_entry.id   AF-A0A1I6WVI5-F1
#
_cell.length_a   1.000
_cell.length_b   1.000
_cell.length_c   1.000
_cell.angle_alpha   90.00
_cell.angle_beta   90.00
_cell.angle_gamma   90.00
#
_symmetry.space_group_name_H-M   'P 1'
#
loop_
_entity.id
_entity.type
_entity.pdbx_description
1 polymer ?
#
loop_
_entity_poly.entity_id
_entity_poly.type
_entity_poly.pdbx_seq_one_letter_code
_entity_poly.pdbx_strand_id
1 'polypeptide(L)'
;MSKKPRPSINDQLARLAAQAPAPATHTPRDPATTGQRDSVETLQRGNVLDGANVSELAGPEGYKRRVRYEKPHASIYAHPKVFKALREIAAATDCKPHDLYIEGLRMVLRQHGRDFDALNRGE
;
A
#
# COMPACT_ATOMS: atom_id res chain seq x y z
N MET A 1 -10.46 54.03 0.84
CA MET A 1 -10.17 53.00 -0.18
C MET A 1 -10.57 51.63 0.37
N SER A 2 -11.80 51.17 0.10
CA SER A 2 -12.30 49.88 0.59
C SER A 2 -11.71 48.74 -0.25
N LYS A 3 -11.00 47.80 0.39
CA LYS A 3 -10.41 46.64 -0.29
C LYS A 3 -11.53 45.63 -0.56
N LYS A 4 -11.72 45.26 -1.84
CA LYS A 4 -12.73 44.27 -2.24
C LYS A 4 -12.50 42.95 -1.49
N PRO A 5 -13.54 42.33 -0.93
CA PRO A 5 -13.43 41.05 -0.21
C PRO A 5 -12.98 39.94 -1.18
N ARG A 6 -12.17 39.01 -0.68
CA ARG A 6 -11.69 37.86 -1.47
C ARG A 6 -12.84 36.85 -1.65
N PRO A 7 -13.01 36.30 -2.86
CA PRO A 7 -14.08 35.35 -3.14
C PRO A 7 -13.87 34.04 -2.37
N SER A 8 -14.99 33.47 -1.92
CA SER A 8 -15.05 32.19 -1.19
C SER A 8 -14.84 31.02 -2.15
N ILE A 9 -14.42 29.86 -1.61
CA ILE A 9 -14.33 28.60 -2.36
C ILE A 9 -15.69 28.22 -2.98
N ASN A 10 -16.79 28.53 -2.28
CA ASN A 10 -18.13 28.29 -2.81
C ASN A 10 -18.44 29.16 -4.04
N ASP A 11 -17.92 30.39 -4.09
CA ASP A 11 -18.09 31.28 -5.25
C ASP A 11 -17.30 30.77 -6.47
N GLN A 12 -16.17 30.09 -6.22
CA GLN A 12 -15.36 29.48 -7.27
C GLN A 12 -16.01 28.21 -7.82
N LEU A 13 -16.57 27.35 -6.96
CA LEU A 13 -17.31 26.15 -7.38
C LEU A 13 -18.55 26.52 -8.22
N ALA A 14 -19.29 27.55 -7.81
CA ALA A 14 -20.47 28.00 -8.56
C ALA A 14 -20.11 28.48 -9.98
N ARG A 15 -18.96 29.14 -10.14
CA ARG A 15 -18.48 29.58 -11.48
C ARG A 15 -18.09 28.41 -12.38
N LEU A 16 -17.49 27.36 -11.82
CA LEU A 16 -17.14 26.16 -12.58
C LEU A 16 -18.40 25.40 -13.03
N ALA A 17 -19.40 25.28 -12.16
CA ALA A 17 -20.67 24.66 -12.51
C ALA A 17 -21.42 25.44 -13.61
N ALA A 18 -21.35 26.78 -13.59
CA ALA A 18 -21.96 27.63 -14.61
C ALA A 18 -21.23 27.62 -15.97
N GLN A 19 -20.00 27.11 -16.03
CA GLN A 19 -19.21 26.98 -17.27
C GLN A 19 -19.32 25.60 -17.92
N ALA A 20 -20.11 24.68 -17.36
CA ALA A 20 -20.30 23.36 -17.96
C ALA A 20 -21.17 23.46 -19.23
N PRO A 21 -20.66 23.06 -20.42
CA PRO A 21 -21.48 22.99 -21.63
C PRO A 21 -22.51 21.84 -21.54
N ALA A 22 -23.66 22.03 -22.19
CA ALA A 22 -24.78 21.09 -22.21
C ALA A 22 -24.38 19.69 -22.74
N PRO A 23 -25.01 18.60 -22.27
CA PRO A 23 -24.64 17.25 -22.68
C PRO A 23 -25.10 17.00 -24.13
N ALA A 24 -24.14 16.70 -24.99
CA ALA A 24 -24.40 16.23 -26.35
C ALA A 24 -24.95 14.79 -26.30
N THR A 25 -26.13 14.60 -26.88
CA THR A 25 -26.76 13.31 -27.18
C THR A 25 -26.12 12.68 -28.41
N HIS A 26 -25.38 11.56 -28.27
CA HIS A 26 -25.04 10.69 -29.42
C HIS A 26 -24.83 9.21 -29.02
N THR A 27 -25.75 8.36 -29.53
CA THR A 27 -25.65 6.98 -30.06
C THR A 27 -24.77 5.89 -29.42
N PRO A 28 -25.24 4.62 -29.36
CA PRO A 28 -24.46 3.48 -28.86
C PRO A 28 -23.51 2.93 -29.94
N ARG A 29 -22.23 2.76 -29.58
CA ARG A 29 -21.23 2.06 -30.39
C ARG A 29 -20.34 1.25 -29.45
N ASP A 30 -20.45 -0.07 -29.50
CA ASP A 30 -19.43 -0.97 -28.97
C ASP A 30 -18.14 -0.80 -29.78
N PRO A 31 -16.96 -0.87 -29.12
CA PRO A 31 -16.09 -1.98 -29.44
C PRO A 31 -15.30 -2.55 -28.25
N ALA A 32 -14.85 -3.78 -28.47
CA ALA A 32 -13.98 -4.58 -27.62
C ALA A 32 -12.62 -3.91 -27.28
N THR A 33 -12.02 -4.46 -26.22
CA THR A 33 -10.57 -4.49 -25.93
C THR A 33 -9.95 -3.21 -25.37
N THR A 34 -9.64 -3.22 -24.06
CA THR A 34 -8.29 -3.13 -23.47
C THR A 34 -8.50 -2.75 -22.01
N GLY A 35 -8.20 -3.67 -21.09
CA GLY A 35 -8.25 -3.42 -19.65
C GLY A 35 -7.19 -2.40 -19.27
N GLN A 36 -7.58 -1.13 -19.31
CA GLN A 36 -6.87 0.01 -18.77
C GLN A 36 -6.78 -0.20 -17.26
N ARG A 37 -5.66 -0.78 -16.80
CA ARG A 37 -5.31 -0.75 -15.38
C ARG A 37 -4.93 0.67 -15.07
N ASP A 38 -5.76 1.34 -14.27
CA ASP A 38 -5.40 2.59 -13.65
C ASP A 38 -4.04 2.42 -12.95
N SER A 39 -3.08 3.23 -13.38
CA SER A 39 -1.84 3.46 -12.65
C SER A 39 -2.21 4.07 -11.30
N VAL A 40 -2.35 3.21 -10.29
CA VAL A 40 -2.42 3.65 -8.90
C VAL A 40 -1.03 4.13 -8.53
N GLU A 41 -0.79 5.44 -8.63
CA GLU A 41 0.32 6.08 -7.92
C GLU A 41 0.15 5.80 -6.44
N THR A 42 0.91 4.82 -5.94
CA THR A 42 1.04 4.59 -4.50
C THR A 42 1.71 5.81 -3.89
N LEU A 43 0.90 6.69 -3.29
CA LEU A 43 1.34 7.70 -2.33
C LEU A 43 2.31 7.02 -1.34
N GLN A 44 3.57 7.49 -1.33
CA GLN A 44 4.57 7.05 -0.37
C GLN A 44 4.04 7.33 1.04
N ARG A 45 3.55 6.28 1.71
CA ARG A 45 3.13 6.36 3.11
C ARG A 45 4.38 6.62 3.95
N GLY A 46 4.38 7.73 4.68
CA GLY A 46 5.48 8.19 5.51
C GLY A 46 6.01 7.11 6.45
N ASN A 47 7.34 7.02 6.52
CA ASN A 47 8.08 6.08 7.33
C ASN A 47 7.64 6.12 8.81
N VAL A 48 7.12 5.00 9.29
CA VAL A 48 7.02 4.73 10.73
C VAL A 48 8.43 4.38 11.21
N LEU A 49 8.96 5.21 12.10
CA LEU A 49 10.21 4.97 12.83
C LEU A 49 9.97 3.84 13.82
N ASP A 50 10.64 2.71 13.66
CA ASP A 50 11.06 1.87 14.78
C ASP A 50 12.10 0.84 14.34
N GLY A 51 13.23 0.81 15.04
CA GLY A 51 14.19 -0.31 14.99
C GLY A 51 15.67 0.08 14.91
N ALA A 52 16.33 -0.02 16.06
CA ALA A 52 17.77 -0.25 16.30
C ALA A 52 18.78 0.70 15.64
N ASN A 53 19.19 1.70 16.42
CA ASN A 53 20.27 2.63 16.15
C ASN A 53 21.63 1.93 16.38
N VAL A 54 22.24 1.37 15.33
CA VAL A 54 23.67 1.02 15.33
C VAL A 54 24.36 2.07 14.47
N SER A 55 24.85 3.13 15.12
CA SER A 55 25.68 4.14 14.46
C SER A 55 27.11 3.61 14.43
N GLU A 56 27.63 3.25 13.24
CA GLU A 56 29.06 3.04 13.06
C GLU A 56 29.65 3.82 11.88
N LEU A 57 30.79 4.41 12.23
CA LEU A 57 31.75 5.36 11.65
C LEU A 57 31.45 6.22 10.41
N ALA A 58 31.73 7.51 10.63
CA ALA A 58 31.74 8.61 9.69
C ALA A 58 32.65 8.37 8.49
N GLY A 59 32.07 8.40 7.28
CA GLY A 59 32.83 8.69 6.07
C GLY A 59 33.36 10.13 6.07
N PRO A 60 34.28 10.47 5.15
CA PRO A 60 35.07 11.72 5.18
C PRO A 60 34.29 13.04 5.02
N GLU A 61 32.96 13.05 5.10
CA GLU A 61 32.12 14.19 4.72
C GLU A 61 30.87 14.36 5.61
N GLY A 62 30.91 13.98 6.90
CA GLY A 62 29.87 14.38 7.89
C GLY A 62 28.42 13.90 7.65
N TYR A 63 28.11 13.27 6.52
CA TYR A 63 26.79 12.73 6.21
C TYR A 63 26.62 11.35 6.86
N LYS A 64 25.67 11.25 7.78
CA LYS A 64 25.21 9.95 8.32
C LYS A 64 24.57 9.14 7.20
N ARG A 65 25.32 8.19 6.63
CA ARG A 65 24.80 7.26 5.62
C ARG A 65 23.84 6.30 6.32
N ARG A 66 22.53 6.45 6.10
CA ARG A 66 21.55 5.45 6.54
C ARG A 66 21.76 4.17 5.72
N VAL A 67 22.37 3.17 6.32
CA VAL A 67 22.41 1.82 5.76
C VAL A 67 20.99 1.27 5.82
N ARG A 68 20.42 0.92 4.66
CA ARG A 68 19.13 0.25 4.59
C ARG A 68 19.39 -1.25 4.62
N TYR A 69 19.03 -1.90 5.71
CA TYR A 69 19.03 -3.36 5.77
C TYR A 69 17.76 -3.87 5.09
N GLU A 70 17.94 -4.65 4.03
CA GLU A 70 16.84 -5.33 3.37
C GLU A 70 16.34 -6.45 4.26
N LYS A 71 15.05 -6.43 4.60
CA LYS A 71 14.43 -7.51 5.36
C LYS A 71 14.34 -8.75 4.46
N PRO A 72 14.61 -9.96 4.99
CA PRO A 72 14.41 -11.18 4.23
C PRO A 72 12.95 -11.24 3.77
N HIS A 73 12.75 -11.37 2.46
CA HIS A 73 11.43 -11.39 1.84
C HIS A 73 11.26 -12.66 1.00
N ALA A 74 10.06 -13.23 1.04
CA ALA A 74 9.69 -14.38 0.24
C ALA A 74 8.34 -14.12 -0.44
N SER A 75 8.25 -14.46 -1.73
CA SER A 75 7.02 -14.33 -2.51
C SER A 75 6.24 -15.64 -2.47
N ILE A 76 4.94 -15.55 -2.17
CA ILE A 76 4.01 -16.69 -2.20
C ILE A 76 3.16 -16.57 -3.46
N TYR A 77 3.09 -17.66 -4.23
CA TYR A 77 2.27 -17.74 -5.44
C TYR A 77 1.08 -18.67 -5.19
N ALA A 78 -0.12 -18.15 -5.42
CA ALA A 78 -1.36 -18.89 -5.32
C ALA A 78 -2.40 -18.31 -6.29
N HIS A 79 -3.48 -19.06 -6.51
CA HIS A 79 -4.59 -18.58 -7.34
C HIS A 79 -5.23 -17.32 -6.71
N PRO A 80 -5.67 -16.30 -7.48
CA PRO A 80 -6.25 -15.06 -6.93
C PRO A 80 -7.42 -15.26 -5.96
N LYS A 81 -8.22 -16.32 -6.16
CA LYS A 81 -9.31 -16.71 -5.25
C LYS A 81 -8.82 -17.08 -3.85
N VAL A 82 -7.62 -17.66 -3.73
CA VAL A 82 -7.00 -17.97 -2.43
C VAL A 82 -6.68 -16.68 -1.69
N PHE A 83 -6.05 -15.71 -2.36
CA PHE A 83 -5.77 -14.40 -1.77
C PHE A 83 -7.02 -13.60 -1.45
N LYS A 84 -8.13 -13.81 -2.18
CA LYS A 84 -9.42 -13.23 -1.83
C LYS A 84 -9.92 -13.81 -0.51
N ALA A 85 -9.97 -15.13 -0.39
CA ALA A 85 -10.41 -15.81 0.84
C ALA A 85 -9.55 -15.42 2.07
N LEU A 86 -8.22 -15.38 1.91
CA LEU A 86 -7.33 -14.99 3.01
C LEU A 86 -7.54 -13.54 3.46
N ARG A 87 -7.85 -12.63 2.54
CA ARG A 87 -8.19 -11.24 2.89
C ARG A 87 -9.52 -11.13 3.62
N GLU A 88 -10.51 -11.92 3.23
CA GLU A 88 -11.82 -11.99 3.90
C GLU A 88 -11.67 -12.53 5.33
N ILE A 89 -10.89 -13.59 5.52
CA ILE A 89 -10.58 -14.14 6.86
C ILE A 89 -9.87 -13.08 7.70
N ALA A 90 -8.79 -12.48 7.17
CA ALA A 90 -8.01 -11.49 7.90
C ALA A 90 -8.84 -10.28 8.34
N ALA A 91 -9.76 -9.82 7.48
CA ALA A 91 -10.70 -8.75 7.81
C ALA A 91 -11.70 -9.14 8.91
N ALA A 92 -12.17 -10.40 8.90
CA ALA A 92 -13.09 -10.90 9.93
C ALA A 92 -12.42 -11.07 11.30
N THR A 93 -11.11 -11.35 11.33
CA THR A 93 -10.33 -11.59 12.55
C THR A 93 -9.49 -10.40 13.00
N ASP A 94 -9.65 -9.24 12.36
CA ASP A 94 -8.88 -8.01 12.61
C ASP A 94 -7.35 -8.23 12.63
N CYS A 95 -6.85 -8.99 11.64
CA CYS A 95 -5.41 -9.24 11.49
C CYS A 95 -4.94 -8.94 10.06
N LYS A 96 -3.63 -9.01 9.81
CA LYS A 96 -3.08 -8.85 8.47
C LYS A 96 -3.07 -10.21 7.77
N PRO A 97 -3.30 -10.29 6.44
CA PRO A 97 -3.15 -11.54 5.69
C PRO A 97 -1.76 -12.17 5.86
N HIS A 98 -0.74 -11.35 6.11
CA HIS A 98 0.62 -11.80 6.42
C HIS A 98 0.70 -12.69 7.66
N ASP A 99 -0.08 -12.38 8.70
CA ASP A 99 -0.05 -13.11 9.96
C ASP A 99 -0.63 -14.53 9.78
N LEU A 100 -1.63 -14.66 8.90
CA LEU A 100 -2.18 -15.97 8.50
C LEU A 100 -1.15 -16.82 7.75
N TYR A 101 -0.25 -16.22 6.94
CA TYR A 101 0.83 -16.97 6.29
C TYR A 101 1.81 -17.53 7.33
N ILE A 102 2.19 -16.71 8.32
CA ILE A 102 3.08 -17.15 9.41
C ILE A 102 2.43 -18.27 10.22
N GLU A 103 1.15 -18.14 10.55
CA GLU A 103 0.40 -19.16 11.27
C GLU A 103 0.35 -20.48 10.49
N GLY A 104 0.04 -20.43 9.19
CA GLY A 104 0.06 -21.60 8.32
C GLY A 104 1.43 -22.30 8.29
N LEU A 105 2.52 -21.53 8.20
CA LEU A 105 3.88 -22.07 8.27
C LEU A 105 4.19 -22.73 9.62
N ARG A 106 3.80 -22.09 10.73
CA ARG A 106 3.92 -22.67 12.07
C ARG A 106 3.17 -24.00 12.17
N MET A 107 1.94 -24.06 11.66
CA MET A 107 1.12 -25.28 11.70
C MET A 107 1.78 -26.42 10.92
N VAL A 108 2.25 -26.17 9.70
CA VAL A 108 2.92 -27.19 8.86
C VAL A 108 4.22 -27.67 9.53
N LEU A 109 5.08 -26.76 9.99
CA LEU A 109 6.35 -27.13 10.60
C LEU A 109 6.16 -27.92 11.90
N ARG A 110 5.17 -27.53 12.72
CA ARG A 110 4.81 -28.26 13.94
C ARG A 110 4.39 -29.70 13.64
N GLN A 111 3.64 -29.94 12.56
CA GLN A 111 3.26 -31.30 12.12
C GLN A 111 4.48 -32.17 11.78
N HIS A 112 5.59 -31.54 11.41
CA HIS A 112 6.87 -32.21 11.11
C HIS A 112 7.88 -32.16 12.28
N GLY A 113 7.45 -31.82 13.49
CA GLY A 113 8.32 -31.75 14.67
C GLY A 113 9.37 -30.63 14.61
N ARG A 114 9.12 -29.59 13.81
CA ARG A 114 9.99 -28.42 13.68
C ARG A 114 9.35 -27.22 14.39
N ASP A 115 10.16 -26.42 15.07
CA ASP A 115 9.74 -25.12 15.61
C ASP A 115 10.07 -24.00 14.64
N PHE A 116 9.04 -23.36 14.08
CA PHE A 116 9.20 -22.22 13.19
C PHE A 116 9.92 -21.05 13.84
N ASP A 117 9.64 -20.76 15.12
CA ASP A 117 10.19 -19.57 15.77
C ASP A 117 11.69 -19.74 16.04
N ALA A 118 12.14 -20.97 16.34
CA ALA A 118 13.57 -21.32 16.41
C ALA A 118 14.26 -21.16 15.05
N LEU A 119 13.69 -21.73 13.99
CA LEU A 119 14.24 -21.62 12.63
C LEU A 119 14.31 -20.17 12.14
N ASN A 120 13.33 -19.34 12.49
CA ASN A 120 13.28 -17.94 12.09
C ASN A 120 14.30 -17.06 12.86
N ARG A 121 14.80 -17.53 14.01
CA ARG A 121 15.96 -16.94 14.71
C ARG A 121 17.30 -17.47 14.19
N GLY A 122 17.29 -18.52 13.37
CA GLY A 122 18.48 -19.17 12.82
C GLY A 122 19.08 -20.26 13.71
N GLU A 123 18.28 -20.87 14.59
CA GLU A 123 18.66 -22.00 15.48
C GLU A 123 18.58 -23.37 14.80
#